data_AF-A0A7V5UQT1-F1
#
_entry.id   AF-A0A7V5UQT1-F1
#
_cell.length_a   1.000
_cell.length_b   1.000
_cell.length_c   1.000
_cell.angle_alpha   90.00
_cell.angle_beta   90.00
_cell.angle_gamma   90.00
#
_symmetry.space_group_name_H-M   'P 1'
#
loop_
_entity.id
_entity.type
_entity.pdbx_description
1 polymer ?
#
loop_
_entity_poly.entity_id
_entity_poly.type
_entity_poly.pdbx_seq_one_letter_code
_entity_poly.pdbx_strand_id
1 'polypeptide(L)'
;MSAPDESIQSYFSSVDLAFGALERIFETEGIWVKRHNLIYETVKEHVGPLRHAFACWRLSAWFADAFRIDTSDSGFPLFRHVLQLETDRKKIAAKLAALPKPDQIREEMVEHMLKAKTFPHKLQKTMGERLYYTALGKSPTFPGHSECRTVGHFIDKTSKRPYYVVHWSCYDGSANLPMVYMAVIEDSSPDAPPPAQLKSGPWGRTKAQKDYLGRGLPNRDLTRDFNQFITANSQYSLNLTSIATAMDHDFPTLHPKNLRRFILGPLNIGGLTENDPRL
;
A
#
# COMPACT_ATOMS: atom_id res chain seq x y z
N MET A 1 -21.67 10.44 21.88
CA MET A 1 -20.62 9.50 21.44
C MET A 1 -19.30 10.06 21.95
N SER A 2 -18.47 9.21 22.54
CA SER A 2 -17.18 9.62 23.13
C SER A 2 -16.18 9.95 22.02
N ALA A 3 -15.16 10.76 22.33
CA ALA A 3 -13.95 10.86 21.52
C ALA A 3 -13.36 9.45 21.29
N PRO A 4 -12.61 9.21 20.20
CA PRO A 4 -11.87 7.96 20.07
C PRO A 4 -11.03 7.77 21.32
N ASP A 5 -11.01 6.52 21.80
CA ASP A 5 -10.28 6.11 22.99
C ASP A 5 -8.86 6.71 22.96
N GLU A 6 -8.41 7.23 24.11
CA GLU A 6 -7.10 7.87 24.26
C GLU A 6 -5.97 6.95 23.77
N SER A 7 -6.17 5.64 23.95
CA SER A 7 -5.32 4.57 23.43
C SER A 7 -5.16 4.62 21.90
N ILE A 8 -6.26 4.83 21.16
CA ILE A 8 -6.30 4.89 19.69
C ILE A 8 -5.66 6.19 19.18
N GLN A 9 -5.85 7.31 19.89
CA GLN A 9 -5.20 8.56 19.53
C GLN A 9 -3.68 8.48 19.71
N SER A 10 -3.23 7.88 20.82
CA SER A 10 -1.81 7.59 21.07
C SER A 10 -1.23 6.67 20.01
N TYR A 11 -1.95 5.61 19.64
CA TYR A 11 -1.59 4.68 18.57
C TYR A 11 -1.27 5.42 17.26
N PHE A 12 -2.21 6.21 16.74
CA PHE A 12 -2.01 6.91 15.47
C PHE A 12 -0.89 7.96 15.54
N SER A 13 -0.70 8.58 16.71
CA SER A 13 0.39 9.53 16.92
C SER A 13 1.76 8.85 16.85
N SER A 14 1.92 7.68 17.47
CA SER A 14 3.13 6.86 17.37
C SER A 14 3.39 6.39 15.95
N VAL A 15 2.36 5.99 15.21
CA VAL A 15 2.49 5.59 13.80
C VAL A 15 2.92 6.77 12.92
N ASP A 16 2.36 7.97 13.12
CA ASP A 16 2.77 9.17 12.39
C ASP A 16 4.25 9.51 12.64
N LEU A 17 4.73 9.35 13.88
CA LEU A 17 6.14 9.52 14.22
C LEU A 17 7.05 8.50 13.52
N ALA A 18 6.61 7.23 13.46
CA ALA A 18 7.34 6.16 12.80
C ALA A 18 7.50 6.43 11.28
N PHE A 19 6.40 6.79 10.59
CA PHE A 19 6.47 7.18 9.17
C PHE A 19 7.36 8.41 8.96
N GLY A 20 7.27 9.42 9.84
CA GLY A 20 8.13 10.60 9.77
C GLY A 20 9.61 10.28 9.95
N ALA A 21 9.96 9.32 10.81
CA ALA A 21 11.34 8.86 10.98
C ALA A 21 11.84 8.10 9.74
N LEU A 22 11.02 7.20 9.19
CA LEU A 22 11.32 6.46 7.96
C LEU A 22 11.60 7.42 6.79
N GLU A 23 10.77 8.46 6.62
CA GLU A 23 10.97 9.47 5.57
C GLU A 23 12.28 10.24 5.73
N ARG A 24 12.66 10.62 6.96
CA ARG A 24 13.96 11.27 7.22
C ARG A 24 15.14 10.35 6.87
N ILE A 25 15.07 9.06 7.21
CA ILE A 25 16.10 8.07 6.83
C ILE A 25 16.20 8.01 5.30
N PHE A 26 15.06 7.88 4.63
CA PHE A 26 14.96 7.89 3.18
C PHE A 26 15.44 9.18 2.54
N GLU A 27 15.39 10.32 3.23
CA GLU A 27 15.94 11.59 2.79
C GLU A 27 17.47 11.66 2.94
N THR A 28 18.01 11.10 4.03
CA THR A 28 19.42 11.21 4.44
C THR A 28 20.36 10.27 3.66
N GLU A 29 19.90 9.08 3.25
CA GLU A 29 20.69 8.19 2.39
C GLU A 29 20.87 8.86 1.01
N GLY A 30 22.08 9.27 0.62
CA GLY A 30 22.32 10.16 -0.53
C GLY A 30 21.62 9.78 -1.86
N ILE A 31 21.31 10.80 -2.68
CA ILE A 31 20.58 10.75 -3.97
C ILE A 31 21.10 9.66 -4.94
N TRP A 32 22.38 9.30 -4.84
CA TRP A 32 23.04 8.32 -5.70
C TRP A 32 22.68 6.86 -5.37
N VAL A 33 22.44 6.53 -4.09
CA VAL A 33 21.95 5.21 -3.65
C VAL A 33 20.48 5.03 -4.03
N LYS A 34 19.68 6.10 -3.93
CA LYS A 34 18.24 6.08 -4.24
C LYS A 34 17.92 5.70 -5.68
N ARG A 35 18.64 6.26 -6.66
CA ARG A 35 18.32 6.09 -8.10
C ARG A 35 18.73 4.75 -8.72
N HIS A 36 19.61 3.99 -8.08
CA HIS A 36 20.09 2.70 -8.58
C HIS A 36 19.65 1.51 -7.71
N ASN A 37 19.02 1.75 -6.57
CA ASN A 37 18.54 0.71 -5.68
C ASN A 37 17.05 0.43 -5.95
N LEU A 38 16.77 -0.54 -6.82
CA LEU A 38 15.40 -0.96 -7.16
C LEU A 38 14.56 -1.39 -5.95
N ILE A 39 15.21 -1.84 -4.86
CA ILE A 39 14.52 -2.19 -3.61
C ILE A 39 13.91 -0.95 -2.97
N TYR A 40 14.68 0.14 -2.91
CA TYR A 40 14.22 1.40 -2.31
C TYR A 40 13.03 1.97 -3.09
N GLU A 41 13.13 2.05 -4.42
CA GLU A 41 12.04 2.53 -5.27
C GLU A 41 10.78 1.66 -5.10
N THR A 42 10.95 0.34 -5.03
CA THR A 42 9.86 -0.61 -4.80
C THR A 42 9.17 -0.37 -3.46
N VAL A 43 9.91 -0.35 -2.35
CA VAL A 43 9.32 -0.18 -1.01
C VAL A 43 8.67 1.20 -0.87
N LYS A 44 9.34 2.25 -1.36
CA LYS A 44 8.84 3.63 -1.31
C LYS A 44 7.49 3.79 -2.02
N GLU A 45 7.28 3.10 -3.14
CA GLU A 45 6.01 3.13 -3.88
C GLU A 45 4.82 2.66 -3.03
N HIS A 46 5.05 1.76 -2.06
CA HIS A 46 3.99 1.21 -1.19
C HIS A 46 3.87 1.90 0.17
N VAL A 47 4.93 2.53 0.67
CA VAL A 47 4.91 3.28 1.95
C VAL A 47 3.92 4.44 1.91
N GLY A 48 3.86 5.19 0.80
CA GLY A 48 2.92 6.30 0.64
C GLY A 48 1.45 5.87 0.76
N PRO A 49 0.99 4.88 -0.01
CA PRO A 49 -0.34 4.29 0.14
C PRO A 49 -0.64 3.76 1.55
N LEU A 50 0.34 3.15 2.23
CA LEU A 50 0.16 2.67 3.61
C LEU A 50 -0.04 3.83 4.59
N ARG A 51 0.81 4.86 4.53
CA ARG A 51 0.64 6.09 5.32
C ARG A 51 -0.71 6.76 5.06
N HIS A 52 -1.15 6.78 3.81
CA HIS A 52 -2.46 7.33 3.46
C HIS A 52 -3.62 6.51 4.02
N ALA A 53 -3.51 5.18 4.06
CA ALA A 53 -4.47 4.31 4.73
C ALA A 53 -4.57 4.65 6.22
N PHE A 54 -3.45 4.82 6.92
CA PHE A 54 -3.44 5.26 8.33
C PHE A 54 -4.11 6.62 8.55
N ALA A 55 -3.86 7.59 7.69
CA ALA A 55 -4.53 8.89 7.77
C ALA A 55 -6.05 8.76 7.61
N CYS A 56 -6.52 7.90 6.70
CA CYS A 56 -7.94 7.63 6.51
C CYS A 56 -8.55 6.86 7.70
N TRP A 57 -7.85 5.86 8.22
CA TRP A 57 -8.27 5.10 9.41
C TRP A 57 -8.38 5.99 10.64
N ARG A 58 -7.42 6.91 10.84
CA ARG A 58 -7.49 7.90 11.92
C ARG A 58 -8.75 8.74 11.83
N LEU A 59 -9.10 9.24 10.63
CA LEU A 59 -10.33 9.99 10.43
C LEU A 59 -11.58 9.13 10.68
N SER A 60 -11.56 7.88 10.22
CA SER A 60 -12.67 6.95 10.43
C SER A 60 -12.89 6.59 11.89
N ALA A 61 -11.82 6.50 12.69
CA ALA A 61 -11.90 6.17 14.12
C ALA A 61 -12.72 7.16 14.95
N TRP A 62 -12.93 8.39 14.45
CA TRP A 62 -13.77 9.39 15.12
C TRP A 62 -15.26 9.16 14.98
N PHE A 63 -15.71 8.40 13.98
CA PHE A 63 -17.15 8.24 13.69
C PHE A 63 -17.58 6.81 13.38
N ALA A 64 -16.64 5.88 13.17
CA ALA A 64 -16.91 4.46 13.02
C ALA A 64 -17.01 3.79 14.41
N ASP A 65 -17.96 2.87 14.56
CA ASP A 65 -18.32 2.33 15.87
C ASP A 65 -17.27 1.37 16.50
N ALA A 66 -16.22 0.97 15.78
CA ALA A 66 -15.08 0.22 16.36
C ALA A 66 -13.88 0.13 15.40
N PHE A 67 -12.93 1.06 15.50
CA PHE A 67 -11.59 0.84 14.96
C PHE A 67 -10.84 -0.15 15.85
N ARG A 68 -10.12 -1.10 15.25
CA ARG A 68 -9.42 -2.17 15.97
C ARG A 68 -8.10 -2.48 15.29
N ILE A 69 -7.09 -2.72 16.11
CA ILE A 69 -5.78 -3.19 15.72
C ILE A 69 -5.57 -4.58 16.29
N ASP A 70 -4.65 -5.32 15.69
CA ASP A 70 -4.13 -6.56 16.23
C ASP A 70 -3.07 -6.22 17.28
N THR A 71 -3.46 -6.30 18.56
CA THR A 71 -2.59 -5.93 19.69
C THR A 71 -1.66 -7.06 20.12
N SER A 72 -1.89 -8.28 19.64
CA SER A 72 -1.18 -9.49 20.10
C SER A 72 0.00 -9.90 19.23
N ASP A 73 0.03 -9.43 17.98
CA ASP A 73 1.02 -9.91 17.00
C ASP A 73 1.54 -8.75 16.14
N SER A 74 0.75 -8.26 15.18
CA SER A 74 1.27 -7.31 14.18
C SER A 74 1.33 -5.85 14.62
N GLY A 75 0.48 -5.41 15.54
CA GLY A 75 0.27 -3.99 15.87
C GLY A 75 -0.45 -3.20 14.77
N PHE A 76 -0.89 -3.87 13.69
CA PHE A 76 -1.50 -3.24 12.54
C PHE A 76 -3.04 -3.30 12.62
N PRO A 77 -3.75 -2.45 11.85
CA PRO A 77 -5.21 -2.50 11.78
C PRO A 77 -5.69 -3.86 11.25
N LEU A 78 -6.84 -4.35 11.74
CA LEU A 78 -7.40 -5.59 11.24
C LEU A 78 -7.70 -5.50 9.73
N PHE A 79 -7.52 -6.60 8.99
CA PHE A 79 -7.72 -6.64 7.54
C PHE A 79 -9.08 -6.13 7.05
N ARG A 80 -10.13 -6.29 7.84
CA ARG A 80 -11.46 -5.72 7.56
C ARG A 80 -11.44 -4.21 7.31
N HIS A 81 -10.52 -3.47 7.92
CA HIS A 81 -10.39 -2.02 7.73
C HIS A 81 -9.76 -1.68 6.39
N VAL A 82 -8.93 -2.56 5.81
CA VAL A 82 -8.42 -2.43 4.44
C VAL A 82 -9.57 -2.60 3.45
N LEU A 83 -10.36 -3.67 3.59
CA LEU A 83 -11.53 -3.93 2.75
C LEU A 83 -12.59 -2.82 2.84
N GLN A 84 -12.73 -2.22 4.02
CA GLN A 84 -13.61 -1.08 4.24
C GLN A 84 -13.17 0.14 3.42
N LEU A 85 -11.87 0.48 3.42
CA LEU A 85 -11.34 1.58 2.60
C LEU A 85 -11.61 1.34 1.11
N GLU A 86 -11.39 0.11 0.61
CA GLU A 86 -11.65 -0.24 -0.79
C GLU A 86 -13.14 -0.11 -1.15
N THR A 87 -14.01 -0.55 -0.26
CA THR A 87 -15.46 -0.45 -0.42
C THR A 87 -15.92 1.01 -0.41
N ASP A 88 -15.41 1.81 0.51
CA ASP A 88 -15.76 3.23 0.64
C ASP A 88 -15.22 4.06 -0.51
N ARG A 89 -14.08 3.67 -1.10
CA ARG A 89 -13.51 4.34 -2.26
C ARG A 89 -14.49 4.40 -3.44
N LYS A 90 -15.27 3.34 -3.64
CA LYS A 90 -16.31 3.27 -4.68
C LYS A 90 -17.48 4.23 -4.42
N LYS A 91 -17.65 4.69 -3.17
CA LYS A 91 -18.76 5.54 -2.72
C LYS A 91 -18.40 7.02 -2.62
N ILE A 92 -17.13 7.40 -2.83
CA ILE A 92 -16.64 8.78 -2.63
C ILE A 92 -17.52 9.80 -3.35
N ALA A 93 -17.76 9.64 -4.66
CA ALA A 93 -18.51 10.62 -5.44
C ALA A 93 -19.94 10.81 -4.90
N ALA A 94 -20.65 9.70 -4.66
CA ALA A 94 -22.01 9.73 -4.11
C ALA A 94 -22.06 10.35 -2.71
N LYS A 95 -21.11 9.98 -1.84
CA LYS A 95 -21.03 10.50 -0.46
C LYS A 95 -20.68 11.99 -0.43
N LEU A 96 -19.73 12.45 -1.24
CA LEU A 96 -19.36 13.85 -1.31
C LEU A 96 -20.43 14.73 -2.00
N ALA A 97 -21.30 14.16 -2.83
CA ALA A 97 -22.45 14.88 -3.36
C ALA A 97 -23.56 15.06 -2.31
N ALA A 98 -23.76 14.05 -1.45
CA ALA A 98 -24.80 14.07 -0.42
C ALA A 98 -24.42 14.84 0.85
N LEU A 99 -23.13 14.89 1.19
CA LEU A 99 -22.64 15.55 2.41
C LEU A 99 -22.46 17.08 2.20
N PRO A 100 -22.91 17.93 3.15
CA PRO A 100 -22.69 19.37 3.07
C PRO A 100 -21.20 19.73 3.00
N LYS A 101 -20.91 20.95 2.52
CA LYS A 101 -19.52 21.44 2.45
C LYS A 101 -18.98 21.68 3.87
N PRO A 102 -17.66 21.57 4.09
CA PRO A 102 -17.08 21.78 5.42
C PRO A 102 -17.47 23.13 6.04
N ASP A 103 -17.48 24.22 5.28
CA ASP A 103 -17.78 25.54 5.82
C ASP A 103 -19.24 25.65 6.32
N GLN A 104 -20.19 25.03 5.59
CA GLN A 104 -21.59 24.95 5.99
C GLN A 104 -21.77 24.18 7.30
N ILE A 105 -21.12 23.02 7.41
CA ILE A 105 -21.19 22.21 8.64
C ILE A 105 -20.60 22.99 9.83
N ARG A 106 -19.49 23.72 9.64
CA ARG A 106 -18.90 24.55 10.71
C ARG A 106 -19.84 25.65 11.16
N GLU A 107 -20.48 26.35 10.21
CA GLU A 107 -21.43 27.42 10.50
C GLU A 107 -22.63 26.88 11.31
N GLU A 108 -23.24 25.78 10.85
CA GLU A 108 -24.33 25.12 11.57
C GLU A 108 -23.92 24.64 12.97
N MET A 109 -22.68 24.16 13.13
CA MET A 109 -22.15 23.75 14.44
C MET A 109 -22.05 24.94 15.40
N VAL A 110 -21.49 26.06 14.94
CA VAL A 110 -21.34 27.28 15.74
C VAL A 110 -22.72 27.82 16.13
N GLU A 111 -23.65 27.89 15.19
CA GLU A 111 -25.01 28.32 15.44
C GLU A 111 -25.72 27.44 16.49
N HIS A 112 -25.59 26.12 16.38
CA HIS A 112 -26.15 25.20 17.37
C HIS A 112 -25.53 25.40 18.76
N MET A 113 -24.21 25.55 18.86
CA MET A 113 -23.53 25.81 20.14
C MET A 113 -23.98 27.12 20.77
N LEU A 114 -24.16 28.18 19.98
CA LEU A 114 -24.60 29.49 20.47
C LEU A 114 -26.07 29.48 20.91
N LYS A 115 -26.95 28.83 20.14
CA LYS A 115 -28.40 28.78 20.42
C LYS A 115 -28.77 27.79 21.53
N ALA A 116 -28.27 26.56 21.44
CA ALA A 116 -28.64 25.48 22.34
C ALA A 116 -27.69 25.33 23.54
N LYS A 117 -26.52 25.98 23.52
CA LYS A 117 -25.45 25.84 24.54
C LYS A 117 -25.00 24.39 24.74
N THR A 118 -25.15 23.56 23.71
CA THR A 118 -24.79 22.14 23.69
C THR A 118 -23.89 21.82 22.51
N PHE A 119 -23.06 20.78 22.64
CA PHE A 119 -22.19 20.35 21.56
C PHE A 119 -22.97 19.54 20.49
N PRO A 120 -22.90 19.92 19.19
CA PRO A 120 -23.66 19.29 18.11
C PRO A 120 -23.02 17.99 17.62
N HIS A 121 -23.12 16.90 18.40
CA HIS A 121 -22.50 15.61 18.06
C HIS A 121 -22.90 15.06 16.68
N LYS A 122 -24.14 15.30 16.23
CA LYS A 122 -24.59 14.89 14.90
C LYS A 122 -23.83 15.60 13.78
N LEU A 123 -23.67 16.92 13.89
CA LEU A 123 -22.93 17.72 12.90
C LEU A 123 -21.42 17.41 12.95
N GLN A 124 -20.86 17.14 14.14
CA GLN A 124 -19.49 16.65 14.26
C GLN A 124 -19.29 15.33 13.52
N LYS A 125 -20.24 14.39 13.62
CA LYS A 125 -20.21 13.14 12.87
C LYS A 125 -20.25 13.40 11.36
N THR A 126 -21.16 14.25 10.89
CA THR A 126 -21.25 14.66 9.48
C THR A 126 -19.94 15.29 8.98
N MET A 127 -19.31 16.14 9.81
CA MET A 127 -18.00 16.73 9.52
C MET A 127 -16.92 15.64 9.39
N GLY A 128 -16.85 14.71 10.34
CA GLY A 128 -15.90 13.60 10.32
C GLY A 128 -16.03 12.75 9.06
N GLU A 129 -17.27 12.37 8.71
CA GLU A 129 -17.56 11.64 7.47
C GLU A 129 -17.13 12.43 6.22
N ARG A 130 -17.42 13.73 6.16
CA ARG A 130 -17.02 14.60 5.04
C ARG A 130 -15.50 14.66 4.90
N LEU A 131 -14.77 14.85 6.00
CA LEU A 131 -13.31 14.91 6.01
C LEU A 131 -12.69 13.57 5.59
N TYR A 132 -13.24 12.46 6.06
CA TYR A 132 -12.80 11.11 5.68
C TYR A 132 -12.93 10.86 4.17
N TYR A 133 -14.12 11.04 3.59
CA TYR A 133 -14.30 10.81 2.15
C TYR A 133 -13.51 11.81 1.29
N THR A 134 -13.32 13.04 1.78
CA THR A 134 -12.45 14.03 1.14
C THR A 134 -10.99 13.57 1.15
N ALA A 135 -10.50 13.04 2.27
CA ALA A 135 -9.14 12.52 2.40
C ALA A 135 -8.93 11.27 1.53
N LEU A 136 -9.85 10.31 1.59
CA LEU A 136 -9.80 9.05 0.85
C LEU A 136 -9.72 9.25 -0.68
N GLY A 137 -10.30 10.34 -1.18
CA GLY A 137 -10.24 10.72 -2.60
C GLY A 137 -8.91 11.31 -3.06
N LYS A 138 -8.01 11.71 -2.15
CA LYS A 138 -6.77 12.42 -2.51
C LYS A 138 -5.67 11.50 -3.05
N SER A 139 -5.58 10.27 -2.56
CA SER A 139 -4.47 9.35 -2.88
C SER A 139 -4.91 7.89 -2.86
N PRO A 140 -4.22 6.96 -3.55
CA PRO A 140 -4.34 5.54 -3.28
C PRO A 140 -4.04 5.21 -1.81
N THR A 141 -4.74 4.20 -1.29
CA THR A 141 -4.47 3.55 -0.01
C THR A 141 -3.81 2.20 -0.28
N PHE A 142 -3.09 1.65 0.69
CA PHE A 142 -2.53 0.30 0.57
C PHE A 142 -3.66 -0.71 0.36
N PRO A 143 -3.62 -1.52 -0.71
CA PRO A 143 -4.71 -2.43 -1.04
C PRO A 143 -4.62 -3.73 -0.25
N GLY A 144 -5.70 -4.51 -0.25
CA GLY A 144 -5.65 -5.90 0.22
C GLY A 144 -4.70 -6.73 -0.64
N HIS A 145 -4.70 -6.50 -1.95
CA HIS A 145 -3.74 -7.07 -2.89
C HIS A 145 -3.54 -6.13 -4.08
N SER A 146 -2.29 -5.93 -4.53
CA SER A 146 -1.99 -5.12 -5.70
C SER A 146 -1.69 -5.99 -6.92
N GLU A 147 -2.05 -5.48 -8.10
CA GLU A 147 -1.52 -6.02 -9.34
C GLU A 147 0.02 -5.95 -9.37
N CYS A 148 0.63 -6.87 -10.12
CA CYS A 148 2.05 -6.85 -10.43
C CYS A 148 2.43 -5.54 -11.14
N ARG A 149 3.58 -4.97 -10.79
CA ARG A 149 4.20 -3.84 -11.47
C ARG A 149 5.65 -4.14 -11.79
N THR A 150 6.12 -3.62 -12.93
CA THR A 150 7.51 -3.76 -13.37
C THR A 150 8.29 -2.50 -13.08
N VAL A 151 9.39 -2.62 -12.32
CA VAL A 151 10.36 -1.55 -12.03
C VAL A 151 11.66 -1.69 -12.81
N GLY A 152 11.90 -2.87 -13.39
CA GLY A 152 13.08 -3.13 -14.22
C GLY A 152 12.78 -4.12 -15.33
N HIS A 153 13.36 -3.86 -16.50
CA HIS A 153 13.30 -4.76 -17.64
C HIS A 153 14.64 -4.66 -18.38
N PHE A 154 15.37 -5.76 -18.43
CA PHE A 154 16.75 -5.81 -18.89
C PHE A 154 17.01 -7.08 -19.70
N ILE A 155 18.19 -7.20 -20.31
CA ILE A 155 18.69 -8.44 -20.91
C ILE A 155 19.80 -8.99 -20.02
N ASP A 156 19.76 -10.29 -19.73
CA ASP A 156 20.87 -10.98 -19.07
C ASP A 156 22.07 -11.11 -20.02
N LYS A 157 23.26 -10.82 -19.52
CA LYS A 157 24.47 -10.79 -20.36
C LYS A 157 24.91 -12.18 -20.80
N THR A 158 24.59 -13.20 -20.03
CA THR A 158 25.02 -14.59 -20.24
C THR A 158 24.00 -15.36 -21.06
N SER A 159 22.74 -15.42 -20.61
CA SER A 159 21.67 -16.16 -21.28
C SER A 159 21.12 -15.44 -22.51
N LYS A 160 21.37 -14.13 -22.63
CA LYS A 160 20.79 -13.24 -23.65
C LYS A 160 19.26 -13.14 -23.60
N ARG A 161 18.64 -13.62 -22.53
CA ARG A 161 17.19 -13.57 -22.32
C ARG A 161 16.77 -12.29 -21.60
N PRO A 162 15.54 -11.79 -21.82
CA PRO A 162 14.99 -10.73 -21.01
C PRO A 162 14.76 -11.18 -19.57
N TYR A 163 14.97 -10.27 -18.62
CA TYR A 163 14.53 -10.45 -17.24
C TYR A 163 13.81 -9.22 -16.71
N TYR A 164 12.85 -9.48 -15.84
CA TYR A 164 11.94 -8.52 -15.26
C TYR A 164 12.25 -8.39 -13.78
N VAL A 165 12.24 -7.16 -13.30
CA VAL A 165 12.20 -6.85 -11.87
C VAL A 165 10.81 -6.34 -11.59
N VAL A 166 10.03 -7.15 -10.89
CA VAL A 166 8.62 -6.89 -10.62
C VAL A 166 8.36 -6.86 -9.12
N HIS A 167 7.28 -6.19 -8.74
CA HIS A 167 6.82 -6.16 -7.36
C HIS A 167 5.30 -6.10 -7.27
N TRP A 168 4.79 -6.49 -6.12
CA TRP A 168 3.39 -6.38 -5.75
C TRP A 168 3.28 -6.25 -4.22
N SER A 169 2.14 -5.79 -3.73
CA SER A 169 1.85 -5.70 -2.31
C SER A 169 0.62 -6.51 -1.93
N CYS A 170 0.61 -6.96 -0.68
CA CYS A 170 -0.47 -7.74 -0.09
C CYS A 170 -0.62 -7.33 1.37
N TYR A 171 -1.85 -7.15 1.83
CA TYR A 171 -2.15 -7.08 3.24
C TYR A 171 -2.64 -8.46 3.68
N ASP A 172 -1.81 -9.19 4.42
CA ASP A 172 -2.16 -10.54 4.84
C ASP A 172 -3.32 -10.50 5.84
N GLY A 173 -4.43 -11.15 5.49
CA GLY A 173 -5.62 -11.15 6.32
C GLY A 173 -5.51 -12.00 7.60
N SER A 174 -4.57 -12.94 7.65
CA SER A 174 -4.40 -13.85 8.80
C SER A 174 -3.45 -13.25 9.82
N ALA A 175 -2.34 -12.65 9.37
CA ALA A 175 -1.33 -12.01 10.20
C ALA A 175 -1.57 -10.50 10.39
N ASN A 176 -2.54 -9.90 9.68
CA ASN A 176 -2.78 -8.45 9.64
C ASN A 176 -1.55 -7.62 9.25
N LEU A 177 -0.66 -8.16 8.40
CA LEU A 177 0.61 -7.51 8.03
C LEU A 177 0.60 -6.98 6.60
N PRO A 178 0.98 -5.70 6.37
CA PRO A 178 1.31 -5.23 5.04
C PRO A 178 2.67 -5.75 4.60
N MET A 179 2.69 -6.38 3.43
CA MET A 179 3.87 -6.97 2.82
C MET A 179 4.06 -6.48 1.39
N VAL A 180 5.32 -6.40 0.97
CA VAL A 180 5.71 -6.11 -0.41
C VAL A 180 6.61 -7.24 -0.88
N TYR A 181 6.27 -7.82 -2.02
CA TYR A 181 7.09 -8.82 -2.69
C TYR A 181 7.84 -8.18 -3.84
N MET A 182 9.05 -8.67 -4.11
CA MET A 182 9.84 -8.28 -5.25
C MET A 182 10.49 -9.53 -5.85
N ALA A 183 10.35 -9.70 -7.16
CA ALA A 183 10.90 -10.84 -7.88
C ALA A 183 11.77 -10.38 -9.06
N VAL A 184 12.90 -11.07 -9.25
CA VAL A 184 13.69 -11.04 -10.48
C VAL A 184 13.36 -12.31 -11.24
N ILE A 185 12.79 -12.18 -12.43
CA ILE A 185 12.26 -13.29 -13.22
C ILE A 185 12.87 -13.21 -14.60
N GLU A 186 13.55 -14.26 -15.05
CA GLU A 186 14.02 -14.39 -16.44
C GLU A 186 12.91 -15.02 -17.29
N ASP A 187 12.60 -14.42 -18.45
CA ASP A 187 11.59 -14.93 -19.37
C ASP A 187 12.28 -15.59 -20.57
N SER A 188 11.95 -16.87 -20.77
CA SER A 188 12.46 -17.71 -21.87
C SER A 188 11.43 -17.95 -22.97
N SER A 189 10.27 -17.30 -22.90
CA SER A 189 9.23 -17.39 -23.92
C SER A 189 9.79 -16.98 -25.28
N PRO A 190 9.46 -17.69 -26.38
CA PRO A 190 9.97 -17.36 -27.72
C PRO A 190 9.62 -15.93 -28.19
N ASP A 191 8.52 -15.40 -27.68
CA ASP A 191 7.92 -14.10 -27.95
C ASP A 191 8.12 -13.09 -26.80
N ALA A 192 9.00 -13.41 -25.83
CA ALA A 192 9.29 -12.51 -24.72
C ALA A 192 9.71 -11.13 -25.23
N PRO A 193 9.02 -10.05 -24.83
CA PRO A 193 9.29 -8.72 -25.37
C PRO A 193 10.70 -8.26 -24.96
N PRO A 194 11.50 -7.68 -25.88
CA PRO A 194 12.77 -7.09 -25.50
C PRO A 194 12.55 -5.83 -24.65
N PRO A 195 13.53 -5.42 -23.82
CA PRO A 195 13.45 -4.16 -23.13
C PRO A 195 13.36 -3.02 -24.13
N ALA A 196 12.50 -2.04 -23.85
CA ALA A 196 12.33 -0.88 -24.69
C ALA A 196 13.69 -0.21 -24.93
N GLN A 197 14.09 -0.09 -26.20
CA GLN A 197 15.35 0.55 -26.57
C GLN A 197 15.33 2.01 -26.10
N LEU A 198 16.32 2.36 -25.28
CA LEU A 198 16.60 3.75 -24.93
C LEU A 198 17.04 4.48 -26.20
N LYS A 199 16.15 5.23 -26.85
CA LYS A 199 16.60 6.26 -27.79
C LYS A 199 17.20 7.40 -26.96
N SER A 200 18.52 7.41 -26.81
CA SER A 200 19.28 8.54 -26.28
C SER A 200 19.40 9.62 -27.38
N GLY A 201 18.36 10.42 -27.55
CA GLY A 201 18.44 11.68 -28.29
C GLY A 201 18.80 12.85 -27.35
N PRO A 202 19.13 14.04 -27.88
CA PRO A 202 19.49 15.23 -27.09
C PRO A 202 18.42 15.67 -26.07
N TRP A 203 17.19 15.17 -26.22
CA TRP A 203 16.02 15.58 -25.45
C TRP A 203 15.54 14.55 -24.40
N GLY A 204 16.41 13.64 -23.97
CA GLY A 204 16.14 12.77 -22.81
C GLY A 204 15.15 11.63 -23.06
N ARG A 205 14.93 10.83 -22.01
CA ARG A 205 14.17 9.56 -22.00
C ARG A 205 12.81 9.68 -22.71
N THR A 206 12.54 8.82 -23.68
CA THR A 206 11.24 8.79 -24.39
C THR A 206 10.12 8.29 -23.49
N LYS A 207 8.92 8.89 -23.63
CA LYS A 207 7.65 8.55 -22.95
C LYS A 207 7.34 7.05 -22.91
N ALA A 208 7.74 6.29 -23.94
CA ALA A 208 7.60 4.84 -24.04
C ALA A 208 8.18 4.06 -22.83
N GLN A 209 9.23 4.55 -22.16
CA GLN A 209 9.77 3.88 -20.97
C GLN A 209 8.78 3.85 -19.79
N LYS A 210 7.92 4.86 -19.64
CA LYS A 210 6.89 4.91 -18.57
C LYS A 210 5.69 4.02 -18.87
N ASP A 211 5.45 3.68 -20.14
CA ASP A 211 4.30 2.86 -20.53
C ASP A 211 4.62 1.35 -20.41
N TYR A 212 5.89 0.95 -20.56
CA TYR A 212 6.36 -0.43 -20.32
C TYR A 212 6.70 -0.73 -18.86
N LEU A 213 7.25 0.26 -18.13
CA LEU A 213 7.56 0.15 -16.71
C LEU A 213 6.39 0.71 -15.90
N GLY A 214 5.59 -0.16 -15.28
CA GLY A 214 4.63 0.28 -14.26
C GLY A 214 3.31 -0.48 -14.17
N ARG A 215 2.93 -1.30 -15.16
CA ARG A 215 1.73 -2.16 -15.07
C ARG A 215 2.02 -3.56 -15.57
N GLY A 216 1.69 -4.56 -14.77
CA GLY A 216 1.79 -5.99 -15.11
C GLY A 216 3.21 -6.48 -15.35
N LEU A 217 3.30 -7.73 -15.81
CA LEU A 217 4.51 -8.28 -16.42
C LEU A 217 4.72 -7.64 -17.81
N PRO A 218 5.96 -7.48 -18.29
CA PRO A 218 6.22 -7.01 -19.64
C PRO A 218 5.65 -7.96 -20.69
N ASN A 219 5.75 -9.27 -20.49
CA ASN A 219 5.05 -10.28 -21.27
C ASN A 219 3.54 -10.23 -20.94
N ARG A 220 2.75 -9.73 -21.91
CA ARG A 220 1.33 -9.38 -21.69
C ARG A 220 0.43 -10.60 -21.63
N ASP A 221 0.79 -11.65 -22.35
CA ASP A 221 0.01 -12.89 -22.39
C ASP A 221 0.04 -13.61 -21.04
N LEU A 222 1.13 -13.46 -20.29
CA LEU A 222 1.30 -14.02 -18.95
C LEU A 222 0.77 -13.12 -17.83
N THR A 223 0.43 -11.85 -18.11
CA THR A 223 0.12 -10.87 -17.05
C THR A 223 -1.10 -11.26 -16.21
N ARG A 224 -2.17 -11.76 -16.83
CA ARG A 224 -3.40 -12.13 -16.12
C ARG A 224 -3.14 -13.32 -15.18
N ASP A 225 -2.54 -14.37 -15.72
CA ASP A 225 -2.32 -15.61 -14.99
C ASP A 225 -1.27 -15.41 -13.89
N PHE A 226 -0.25 -14.58 -14.15
CA PHE A 226 0.71 -14.16 -13.12
C PHE A 226 0.04 -13.37 -11.98
N ASN A 227 -0.87 -12.44 -12.30
CA ASN A 227 -1.63 -11.73 -11.27
C ASN A 227 -2.45 -12.70 -10.40
N GLN A 228 -3.09 -13.71 -11.01
CA GLN A 228 -3.80 -14.75 -10.26
C GLN A 228 -2.85 -15.56 -9.37
N PHE A 229 -1.69 -15.94 -9.90
CA PHE A 229 -0.66 -16.65 -9.13
C PHE A 229 -0.20 -15.86 -7.90
N ILE A 230 0.14 -14.57 -8.07
CA ILE A 230 0.59 -13.76 -6.93
C ILE A 230 -0.54 -13.52 -5.91
N THR A 231 -1.80 -13.45 -6.32
CA THR A 231 -2.93 -13.38 -5.37
C THR A 231 -3.03 -14.64 -4.52
N ALA A 232 -2.82 -15.82 -5.10
CA ALA A 232 -2.86 -17.09 -4.38
C ALA A 232 -1.62 -17.34 -3.50
N ASN A 233 -0.45 -16.79 -3.86
CA ASN A 233 0.83 -17.14 -3.26
C ASN A 233 1.47 -16.02 -2.39
N SER A 234 0.70 -15.02 -1.96
CA SER A 234 1.22 -13.87 -1.18
C SER A 234 1.00 -13.95 0.33
N GLN A 235 0.72 -15.13 0.89
CA GLN A 235 0.46 -15.29 2.32
C GLN A 235 1.74 -15.21 3.17
N TYR A 236 1.65 -14.65 4.37
CA TYR A 236 2.78 -14.50 5.28
C TYR A 236 3.39 -15.86 5.69
N SER A 237 2.53 -16.86 5.90
CA SER A 237 2.92 -18.22 6.29
C SER A 237 3.62 -19.04 5.19
N LEU A 238 3.55 -18.61 3.92
CA LEU A 238 4.20 -19.31 2.82
C LEU A 238 5.70 -18.98 2.77
N ASN A 239 6.52 -20.02 2.59
CA ASN A 239 7.95 -19.87 2.42
C ASN A 239 8.27 -19.38 0.99
N LEU A 240 9.28 -18.50 0.87
CA LEU A 240 9.69 -17.95 -0.43
C LEU A 240 10.18 -19.03 -1.40
N THR A 241 10.80 -20.09 -0.89
CA THR A 241 11.20 -21.24 -1.70
C THR A 241 9.99 -21.95 -2.29
N SER A 242 8.95 -22.20 -1.50
CA SER A 242 7.70 -22.80 -1.98
C SER A 242 7.03 -21.95 -3.05
N ILE A 243 6.99 -20.61 -2.86
CA ILE A 243 6.46 -19.68 -3.86
C ILE A 243 7.28 -19.73 -5.15
N ALA A 244 8.62 -19.72 -5.05
CA ALA A 244 9.49 -19.79 -6.23
C ALA A 244 9.34 -21.12 -6.98
N THR A 245 9.26 -22.25 -6.26
CA THR A 245 9.02 -23.57 -6.85
C THR A 245 7.66 -23.65 -7.52
N ALA A 246 6.61 -23.11 -6.91
CA ALA A 246 5.29 -23.05 -7.52
C ALA A 246 5.29 -22.17 -8.79
N MET A 247 6.01 -21.05 -8.79
CA MET A 247 6.14 -20.17 -9.96
C MET A 247 6.85 -20.88 -11.12
N ASP A 248 7.96 -21.56 -10.85
CA ASP A 248 8.73 -22.32 -11.85
C ASP A 248 7.90 -23.45 -12.47
N HIS A 249 7.03 -24.09 -11.67
CA HIS A 249 6.11 -25.12 -12.14
C HIS A 249 4.95 -24.56 -12.97
N ASP A 250 4.28 -23.50 -12.48
CA ASP A 250 3.07 -22.96 -13.10
C ASP A 250 3.36 -22.15 -14.37
N PHE A 251 4.59 -21.64 -14.51
CA PHE A 251 5.04 -20.86 -15.67
C PHE A 251 6.31 -21.47 -16.28
N PRO A 252 6.18 -22.44 -17.21
CA PRO A 252 7.34 -23.15 -17.77
C PRO A 252 8.40 -22.26 -18.43
N THR A 253 8.03 -21.04 -18.82
CA THR A 253 8.91 -20.08 -19.45
C THR A 253 9.44 -18.99 -18.52
N LEU A 254 8.91 -18.86 -17.29
CA LEU A 254 9.35 -17.86 -16.31
C LEU A 254 10.22 -18.49 -15.23
N HIS A 255 11.45 -18.02 -15.11
CA HIS A 255 12.46 -18.57 -14.21
C HIS A 255 12.75 -17.60 -13.06
N PRO A 256 12.21 -17.81 -11.84
CA PRO A 256 12.48 -16.94 -10.70
C PRO A 256 13.94 -17.06 -10.28
N LYS A 257 14.70 -15.96 -10.38
CA LYS A 257 16.13 -15.90 -10.00
C LYS A 257 16.33 -15.35 -8.60
N ASN A 258 15.44 -14.45 -8.16
CA ASN A 258 15.47 -13.89 -6.82
C ASN A 258 14.04 -13.55 -6.41
N LEU A 259 13.64 -13.94 -5.21
CA LEU A 259 12.36 -13.57 -4.62
C LEU A 259 12.61 -13.01 -3.22
N ARG A 260 12.06 -11.83 -2.95
CA ARG A 260 12.16 -11.14 -1.67
C ARG A 260 10.78 -10.79 -1.17
N ARG A 261 10.62 -10.83 0.15
CA ARG A 261 9.44 -10.34 0.87
C ARG A 261 9.90 -9.34 1.92
N PHE A 262 9.35 -8.14 1.83
CA PHE A 262 9.52 -7.07 2.79
C PHE A 262 8.26 -6.99 3.63
N ILE A 263 8.39 -7.22 4.93
CA ILE A 263 7.30 -7.07 5.89
C ILE A 263 7.42 -5.63 6.41
N LEU A 264 6.37 -4.82 6.28
CA LEU A 264 6.41 -3.40 6.68
C LEU A 264 6.06 -3.22 8.17
N GLY A 265 6.33 -4.23 8.99
CA GLY A 265 5.96 -4.35 10.40
C GLY A 265 6.88 -5.31 11.16
N PRO A 266 6.55 -5.69 12.41
CA PRO A 266 5.36 -5.29 13.18
C PRO A 266 5.45 -3.84 13.70
N LEU A 267 4.31 -3.27 14.11
CA LEU A 267 4.23 -1.97 14.77
C LEU A 267 4.21 -2.15 16.29
N ASN A 268 5.39 -2.26 16.89
CA ASN A 268 5.53 -2.43 18.34
C ASN A 268 5.41 -1.08 19.05
N ILE A 269 4.24 -0.81 19.63
CA ILE A 269 3.97 0.43 20.37
C ILE A 269 3.77 0.08 21.83
N GLY A 270 4.73 0.49 22.67
CA GLY A 270 4.75 0.20 24.09
C GLY A 270 3.45 0.59 24.80
N GLY A 271 2.90 -0.32 25.59
CA GLY A 271 1.63 -0.13 26.31
C GLY A 271 0.37 -0.34 25.48
N LEU A 272 0.48 -0.60 24.17
CA LEU A 272 -0.65 -0.85 23.26
C LEU A 272 -0.56 -2.19 22.53
N THR A 273 0.65 -2.68 22.25
CA THR A 273 0.89 -4.01 21.67
C THR A 273 1.61 -4.91 22.68
N GLU A 274 1.06 -6.08 22.92
CA GLU A 274 1.69 -7.16 23.67
C GLU A 274 2.47 -8.02 22.68
N ASN A 275 3.80 -8.08 22.84
CA ASN A 275 4.63 -9.01 22.07
C ASN A 275 5.19 -10.04 23.03
N ASP A 276 4.96 -11.32 22.78
CA ASP A 276 5.71 -12.40 23.43
C ASP A 276 7.12 -12.40 22.82
N PRO A 277 8.20 -12.16 23.59
CA PRO A 277 9.57 -12.10 23.08
C PRO A 277 10.12 -13.47 22.59
N ARG A 278 9.27 -14.45 22.28
CA ARG A 278 9.63 -15.84 21.95
C ARG A 278 9.29 -16.27 20.51
N LEU A 279 9.25 -15.35 19.56
CA LEU A 279 9.23 -15.64 18.13
C LEU A 279 10.55 -15.21 17.46
#